data_AF-A0A9P1IG42-F1
#
_entry.id   AF-A0A9P1IG42-F1
#
_cell.length_a   1.000
_cell.length_b   1.000
_cell.length_c   1.000
_cell.angle_alpha   90.00
_cell.angle_beta   90.00
_cell.angle_gamma   90.00
#
_symmetry.space_group_name_H-M   'P 1'
#
loop_
_entity.id
_entity.type
_entity.pdbx_description
1 polymer ?
#
loop_
_entity_poly.entity_id
_entity_poly.type
_entity_poly.pdbx_seq_one_letter_code
_entity_poly.pdbx_strand_id
1 'polypeptide(L)' 'MNPIVKDGLKIVWKVENVDSLDANGKYSPELVTDNFKWKLAVQTKEINKIKYLALYFYSGNEKIKLVGRSEPCIQSLR' A
#
# COMPACT_ATOMS: atom_id res chain seq x y z
N MET A 1 -2.68 -20.09 28.86
CA MET A 1 -1.93 -20.76 27.78
C MET A 1 -2.42 -20.26 26.43
N ASN A 2 -1.48 -20.22 25.47
CA ASN A 2 -1.49 -19.73 24.09
C ASN A 2 -1.48 -18.20 23.87
N PRO A 3 -0.44 -17.63 23.22
CA PRO A 3 -0.48 -16.26 22.73
C PRO A 3 -1.43 -16.24 21.53
N ILE A 4 -2.50 -15.44 21.61
CA ILE A 4 -3.32 -15.15 20.44
C ILE A 4 -2.44 -14.30 19.52
N VAL A 5 -1.87 -14.95 18.51
CA VAL A 5 -1.26 -14.26 17.38
C VAL A 5 -2.40 -13.47 16.74
N LYS A 6 -2.38 -12.14 16.93
CA LYS A 6 -3.13 -11.23 16.07
C LYS A 6 -2.52 -11.36 14.69
N ASP A 7 -3.03 -12.26 13.88
CA ASP A 7 -2.73 -12.26 12.46
C ASP A 7 -3.17 -10.90 11.93
N GLY A 8 -2.19 -10.04 11.65
CA GLY A 8 -2.44 -8.73 11.09
C GLY A 8 -3.13 -8.83 9.73
N LEU A 9 -3.65 -7.71 9.25
CA LEU A 9 -4.23 -7.63 7.92
C LEU A 9 -3.15 -7.92 6.86
N LYS A 10 -3.34 -8.98 6.07
CA LYS A 10 -2.46 -9.33 4.94
C LYS A 10 -3.22 -9.24 3.63
N ILE A 11 -2.75 -8.39 2.73
CA ILE A 11 -3.26 -8.27 1.35
C ILE A 11 -2.13 -8.63 0.39
N VAL A 12 -2.36 -9.61 -0.48
CA VAL A 12 -1.45 -9.98 -1.57
C VAL A 12 -2.18 -9.73 -2.88
N TRP A 13 -1.55 -8.97 -3.77
CA TRP A 13 -2.16 -8.59 -5.04
C TRP A 13 -1.13 -8.66 -6.17
N LYS A 14 -1.47 -9.41 -7.23
CA LYS A 14 -0.71 -9.46 -8.48
C LYS A 14 -1.23 -8.37 -9.43
N VAL A 15 -0.34 -7.48 -9.84
CA VAL A 15 -0.67 -6.42 -10.82
C VAL A 15 -0.13 -6.85 -12.18
N GLU A 16 -1.01 -6.98 -13.16
CA GLU A 16 -0.64 -7.28 -14.55
C GLU A 16 -0.64 -5.99 -15.39
N ASN A 17 0.11 -5.99 -16.50
CA ASN A 17 0.27 -4.85 -17.42
C ASN A 17 0.61 -3.56 -16.65
N VAL A 18 1.74 -3.58 -15.95
CA VAL A 18 2.23 -2.46 -15.12
C VAL A 18 2.69 -1.29 -16.00
N ASP A 19 3.17 -1.60 -17.19
CA ASP A 19 3.54 -0.66 -18.25
C ASP A 19 2.36 0.19 -18.76
N SER A 20 1.14 -0.34 -18.68
CA SER A 20 -0.09 0.37 -19.08
C SER A 20 -0.70 1.24 -17.97
N LEU A 21 -0.05 1.36 -16.80
CA LEU A 21 -0.59 2.14 -15.69
C LEU A 21 -0.48 3.65 -15.97
N ASP A 22 -1.56 4.36 -15.67
CA ASP A 22 -1.66 5.80 -15.78
C ASP A 22 -1.93 6.43 -14.39
N ALA A 23 -2.37 7.69 -14.37
CA ALA A 23 -2.70 8.40 -13.15
C ALA A 23 -3.98 7.88 -12.46
N ASN A 24 -4.86 7.20 -13.20
CA ASN A 24 -6.09 6.59 -12.67
C ASN A 24 -5.79 5.27 -11.96
N GLY A 25 -4.76 4.56 -12.43
CA GLY A 25 -4.22 3.38 -11.76
C GLY A 25 -5.15 2.16 -11.78
N LYS A 26 -4.84 1.20 -10.91
CA LYS A 26 -5.62 -0.01 -10.67
C LYS A 26 -5.85 -0.18 -9.18
N TYR A 27 -6.91 -0.90 -8.85
CA TYR A 27 -7.25 -1.25 -7.47
C TYR A 27 -7.18 -2.76 -7.29
N SER A 28 -6.72 -3.20 -6.12
CA SER A 28 -6.89 -4.59 -5.71
C SER A 28 -8.37 -4.90 -5.49
N PRO A 29 -8.76 -6.19 -5.48
CA PRO A 29 -10.00 -6.60 -4.85
C PRO A 29 -10.11 -6.05 -3.42
N GLU A 30 -11.34 -5.80 -2.98
CA GLU A 30 -11.63 -5.32 -1.63
C GLU A 30 -11.59 -6.50 -0.64
N LEU A 31 -10.88 -6.31 0.47
CA LEU A 31 -10.82 -7.25 1.60
C LEU A 31 -11.59 -6.66 2.78
N VAL A 32 -12.56 -7.38 3.33
CA VAL A 32 -13.39 -6.89 4.44
C VAL A 32 -12.98 -7.56 5.74
N THR A 33 -12.62 -6.77 6.76
CA THR A 33 -12.31 -7.25 8.12
C THR A 33 -12.86 -6.27 9.16
N ASP A 34 -13.47 -6.75 10.23
CA ASP A 34 -13.99 -5.92 11.34
C ASP A 34 -14.86 -4.73 10.89
N ASN A 35 -15.71 -4.94 9.88
CA ASN A 35 -16.54 -3.90 9.21
C ASN A 35 -15.77 -2.81 8.46
N PHE A 36 -14.46 -2.95 8.31
CA PHE A 36 -13.64 -2.11 7.45
C PHE A 36 -13.39 -2.77 6.10
N LYS A 37 -13.35 -1.96 5.05
CA LYS A 37 -13.16 -2.38 3.66
C LYS A 37 -11.79 -1.92 3.20
N TRP A 38 -10.86 -2.83 3.00
CA TRP A 38 -9.47 -2.50 2.67
C TRP A 38 -9.17 -2.79 1.21
N LYS A 39 -8.44 -1.89 0.55
CA LYS A 39 -7.90 -2.15 -0.78
C LYS A 39 -6.60 -1.41 -1.01
N LEU A 40 -5.78 -1.95 -1.90
CA LEU A 40 -4.59 -1.29 -2.41
C LEU A 40 -4.94 -0.59 -3.73
N ALA A 41 -4.28 0.54 -4.00
CA ALA A 41 -4.28 1.17 -5.30
C ALA A 41 -2.85 1.35 -5.77
N VAL A 42 -2.59 1.01 -7.04
CA VAL A 42 -1.31 1.26 -7.69
C VAL A 42 -1.53 2.20 -8.87
N GLN A 43 -0.78 3.27 -8.94
CA GLN A 43 -0.89 4.25 -10.03
C GLN A 43 0.46 4.87 -10.32
N THR A 44 0.61 5.45 -11.51
CA THR A 44 1.78 6.26 -11.80
C THR A 44 1.62 7.64 -11.21
N LYS A 45 2.73 8.20 -10.73
CA LYS A 45 2.81 9.57 -10.25
C LYS A 45 4.04 10.23 -10.83
N GLU A 46 3.91 11.48 -11.24
CA GLU A 46 5.03 12.28 -11.69
C GLU A 46 5.37 13.34 -10.64
N ILE A 47 6.63 13.41 -10.24
CA ILE A 47 7.17 14.45 -9.35
C ILE A 47 8.46 14.95 -9.98
N ASN A 48 8.58 16.25 -10.21
CA ASN A 48 9.76 16.86 -10.82
C ASN A 48 10.18 16.19 -12.15
N LYS A 49 9.21 15.85 -13.01
CA LYS A 49 9.39 15.13 -14.30
C LYS A 49 9.91 13.70 -14.18
N ILE A 50 10.00 13.14 -12.97
CA ILE A 50 10.36 11.75 -12.75
C ILE A 50 9.07 10.98 -12.46
N LYS A 51 8.88 9.85 -13.16
CA LYS A 51 7.73 8.97 -12.98
C LYS A 51 8.04 7.89 -11.96
N TYR A 52 7.11 7.67 -11.04
CA TYR A 52 7.19 6.69 -9.98
C TYR A 52 5.93 5.83 -9.97
N LEU A 53 6.08 4.58 -9.52
CA LEU A 53 4.95 3.77 -9.12
C LEU A 53 4.57 4.15 -7.68
N ALA A 54 3.34 4.59 -7.47
CA ALA A 54 2.82 4.90 -6.15
C ALA A 54 1.87 3.80 -5.70
N LEU A 55 2.09 3.28 -4.49
CA LEU A 55 1.19 2.36 -3.80
C LEU A 55 0.43 3.14 -2.73
N TYR A 56 -0.88 2.97 -2.70
CA TYR A 56 -1.76 3.58 -1.72
C TYR A 56 -2.62 2.53 -1.04
N PHE A 57 -2.97 2.81 0.21
CA PHE A 57 -3.84 1.98 1.01
C PHE A 57 -5.14 2.72 1.29
N TYR A 58 -6.27 2.06 1.10
CA TYR A 58 -7.60 2.64 1.21
C TYR A 58 -8.45 1.90 2.24
N SER A 59 -9.27 2.66 2.98
CA SER A 59 -10.43 2.17 3.73
C SER A 59 -11.70 2.67 3.02
N GLY A 60 -12.48 1.78 2.42
CA GLY A 60 -13.59 2.14 1.55
C GLY A 60 -13.13 2.99 0.37
N ASN A 61 -13.56 4.25 0.33
CA ASN A 61 -13.15 5.23 -0.69
C ASN A 61 -12.14 6.26 -0.17
N GLU A 62 -11.70 6.11 1.08
CA GLU A 62 -10.76 7.03 1.70
C GLU A 62 -9.34 6.50 1.61
N LYS A 63 -8.44 7.35 1.11
CA LYS A 63 -7.01 7.07 1.09
C LYS A 63 -6.44 7.29 2.48
N ILE A 64 -5.80 6.26 3.01
CA ILE A 64 -5.16 6.30 4.32
C ILE A 64 -3.77 6.92 4.18
N LYS A 65 -3.50 7.97 4.95
CA LYS A 65 -2.14 8.44 5.16
C LYS A 65 -1.48 7.53 6.19
N LEU A 66 -0.48 6.78 5.76
CA LEU A 66 0.39 6.07 6.70
C LEU A 66 1.19 7.12 7.47
N VAL A 67 0.92 7.25 8.76
CA VAL A 67 1.73 8.07 9.68
C VAL A 67 2.83 7.15 10.21
N GLY A 68 3.96 7.11 9.51
CA GLY A 68 5.15 6.40 9.98
C GLY A 68 6.05 7.33 10.80
N ARG A 69 6.54 6.86 11.95
CA ARG A 69 7.82 7.34 12.48
C ARG A 69 8.91 6.59 11.74
N SER A 70 9.65 7.26 10.86
CA SER A 70 10.89 6.70 10.33
C SER A 70 11.96 6.83 11.42
N GLU A 71 12.41 5.73 12.00
CA GLU A 71 13.73 5.75 12.65
C GLU A 71 14.80 5.84 11.56
N PRO A 72 15.80 6.72 11.69
CA PRO A 72 16.86 6.83 10.72
C PRO A 72 17.61 5.49 10.63
N CYS A 73 17.67 4.93 9.43
CA CYS A 73 18.54 3.80 9.14
C CYS A 73 19.99 4.28 9.22
N ILE A 74 20.62 4.15 10.39
CA ILE A 74 22.07 4.32 10.52
C ILE A 74 22.70 3.05 9.94
N GLN A 75 23.02 3.09 8.65
CA GLN A 75 23.96 2.12 8.10
C GLN A 75 25.33 2.42 8.71
N SER A 76 25.76 1.62 9.69
CA SER A 76 27.15 1.64 10.14
C SER A 76 28.01 1.06 9.02
N LEU A 77 28.67 1.93 8.25
CA LEU A 77 29.83 1.53 7.45
C LEU A 77 30.91 1.06 8.44
N ARG A 78 31.25 -0.23 8.37
CA ARG A 78 32.49 -0.78 8.94
C ARG A 78 33.52 -0.85 7.84
#